data_AF-A0A4V4NG49-F1
#
_entry.id   AF-A0A4V4NG49-F1
#
_cell.length_a   1.000
_cell.length_b   1.000
_cell.length_c   1.000
_cell.angle_alpha   90.00
_cell.angle_beta   90.00
_cell.angle_gamma   90.00
#
_symmetry.space_group_name_H-M   'P 1'
#
loop_
_entity.id
_entity.type
_entity.pdbx_description
1 polymer ?
#
loop_
_entity_poly.entity_id
_entity_poly.type
_entity_poly.pdbx_seq_one_letter_code
_entity_poly.pdbx_strand_id
1 'polypeptide(L)'
;MSNVKVPNSPPLPTQEVADVPKTQIPAQLTAELDLNSDSDNDVEMSCVSPVKPFENFEQFEHPDSLPSTPDTLANRNVLMSSIPKDTNYVTPMMDFSDPIKAPADVINPFGANKTLSSSSPIPIRLEDMNLPILSDSQEQKLIEYIEERLMAIQRGFVKYLSSKKEAIKEGLTWIELVTKLDEMVEFLWYSIFHLKDVPAIYHGNILIDSSFKVIFSEKFLDMKDDLNSINKYPTKILMQNEVLTLPMNVQSSTFVSFLIKILGDIVDYVEKYNHATFEEWIVLLRLIAKLDNALSIIIDYSNQSSKLLINTTEKVRIASIIQRTKIITVSKFDQFTGKLDTDQIAHHRSAIEAFQIFVGELYEGIVDRTSA
;
A
#
# COMPACT_ATOMS: atom_id res chain seq x y z
N MET A 1 8.19 49.44 -45.32
CA MET A 1 8.18 48.02 -45.72
C MET A 1 9.57 47.69 -46.25
N SER A 2 10.38 47.04 -45.43
CA SER A 2 11.80 46.76 -45.70
C SER A 2 12.01 45.27 -45.46
N ASN A 3 12.16 44.50 -46.55
CA ASN A 3 12.37 43.05 -46.49
C ASN A 3 13.81 42.75 -46.03
N VAL A 4 13.92 42.19 -44.83
CA VAL A 4 15.19 41.65 -44.31
C VAL A 4 15.34 40.21 -44.81
N LYS A 5 16.34 39.98 -45.67
CA LYS A 5 16.76 38.63 -46.11
C LYS A 5 17.58 37.97 -45.00
N VAL A 6 17.09 36.84 -44.50
CA VAL A 6 17.82 35.95 -43.59
C VAL A 6 18.81 35.10 -44.41
N PRO A 7 20.08 34.96 -44.00
CA PRO A 7 21.06 34.15 -44.70
C PRO A 7 20.84 32.64 -44.42
N ASN A 8 21.05 31.83 -45.45
CA ASN A 8 20.91 30.37 -45.42
C ASN A 8 21.88 29.72 -44.43
N SER A 9 21.35 28.87 -43.56
CA SER A 9 22.13 28.02 -42.66
C SER A 9 22.88 26.91 -43.42
N PRO A 10 24.09 26.54 -42.97
CA PRO A 10 24.88 25.47 -43.59
C PRO A 10 24.24 24.08 -43.35
N PRO A 11 24.47 23.11 -44.25
CA PRO A 11 23.90 21.78 -44.13
C PRO A 11 24.54 21.01 -42.96
N LEU A 12 23.71 20.28 -42.22
CA LEU A 12 24.16 19.37 -41.17
C LEU A 12 24.97 18.19 -41.77
N PRO A 13 25.98 17.69 -41.04
CA PRO A 13 26.76 16.54 -41.46
C PRO A 13 25.90 15.27 -41.44
N THR A 14 25.98 14.51 -42.54
CA THR A 14 25.38 13.19 -42.69
C THR A 14 26.03 12.24 -41.69
N GLN A 15 25.23 11.75 -40.74
CA GLN A 15 25.67 10.77 -39.75
C GLN A 15 25.73 9.39 -40.41
N GLU A 16 26.94 8.83 -40.54
CA GLU A 16 27.14 7.45 -40.98
C GLU A 16 26.49 6.49 -39.97
N VAL A 17 25.56 5.66 -40.45
CA VAL A 17 24.96 4.57 -39.68
C VAL A 17 25.98 3.43 -39.65
N ALA A 18 26.75 3.36 -38.57
CA ALA A 18 27.58 2.19 -38.28
C ALA A 18 26.69 1.03 -37.82
N ASP A 19 26.85 -0.12 -38.48
CA ASP A 19 26.16 -1.37 -38.19
C ASP A 19 26.29 -1.79 -36.71
N VAL A 20 25.15 -2.05 -36.07
CA VAL A 20 25.06 -2.60 -34.73
C VAL A 20 25.53 -4.06 -34.74
N PRO A 21 26.52 -4.46 -33.93
CA PRO A 21 26.93 -5.86 -33.85
C PRO A 21 25.84 -6.68 -33.17
N LYS A 22 25.36 -7.72 -33.84
CA LYS A 22 24.46 -8.73 -33.29
C LYS A 22 25.13 -9.38 -32.07
N THR A 23 24.61 -9.10 -30.89
CA THR A 23 25.06 -9.67 -29.63
C THR A 23 24.71 -11.16 -29.62
N GLN A 24 25.67 -12.02 -29.97
CA GLN A 24 25.61 -13.44 -29.68
C GLN A 24 25.84 -13.63 -28.18
N ILE A 25 24.93 -14.35 -27.53
CA ILE A 25 25.06 -14.77 -26.14
C ILE A 25 26.32 -15.66 -26.04
N PRO A 26 27.24 -15.39 -25.08
CA PRO A 26 28.43 -16.21 -24.89
C PRO A 26 28.05 -17.67 -24.61
N ALA A 27 28.62 -18.62 -25.36
CA ALA A 27 28.37 -20.06 -25.25
C ALA A 27 28.68 -20.66 -23.87
N GLN A 28 29.26 -19.88 -22.95
CA GLN A 28 29.55 -20.28 -21.57
C GLN A 28 28.31 -20.27 -20.67
N LEU A 29 27.24 -19.54 -21.03
CA LEU A 29 25.99 -19.49 -20.24
C LEU A 29 24.99 -20.61 -20.56
N THR A 30 25.16 -21.31 -21.67
CA THR A 30 24.31 -22.47 -22.05
C THR A 30 24.75 -23.79 -21.44
N ALA A 31 25.95 -23.86 -20.85
CA ALA A 31 26.49 -25.09 -20.27
C ALA A 31 26.07 -25.35 -18.80
N GLU A 32 25.52 -24.36 -18.09
CA GLU A 32 25.10 -24.49 -16.69
C GLU A 32 23.59 -24.77 -16.50
N LEU A 33 22.84 -24.94 -17.60
CA LEU A 33 21.40 -25.24 -17.57
C LEU A 33 21.06 -26.69 -17.97
N ASP A 34 22.06 -27.58 -18.00
CA ASP A 34 21.86 -29.01 -18.27
C ASP A 34 21.53 -29.75 -16.96
N LEU A 35 20.24 -29.72 -16.60
CA LEU A 35 19.67 -30.50 -15.50
C LEU A 35 19.63 -31.98 -15.89
N ASN A 36 20.74 -32.69 -15.67
CA ASN A 36 20.74 -34.15 -15.62
C ASN A 36 20.07 -34.61 -14.33
N SER A 37 18.77 -34.91 -14.42
CA SER A 37 18.06 -35.77 -13.49
C SER A 37 18.38 -37.22 -13.85
N ASP A 38 19.25 -37.88 -13.09
CA ASP A 38 19.22 -39.32 -12.83
C ASP A 38 20.35 -39.71 -11.85
N SER A 39 19.97 -40.27 -10.70
CA SER A 39 20.58 -41.48 -10.12
C SER A 39 20.05 -41.67 -8.69
N ASP A 40 19.16 -42.65 -8.56
CA ASP A 40 19.07 -43.48 -7.37
C ASP A 40 20.47 -43.96 -6.96
N ASN A 41 20.80 -43.89 -5.67
CA ASN A 41 21.71 -44.84 -5.02
C ASN A 41 21.59 -44.72 -3.50
N ASP A 42 21.06 -45.80 -2.91
CA ASP A 42 21.15 -46.14 -1.50
C ASP A 42 22.61 -46.21 -1.03
N VAL A 43 23.02 -45.41 -0.03
CA VAL A 43 24.15 -45.75 0.84
C VAL A 43 23.95 -45.19 2.26
N GLU A 44 23.76 -46.14 3.17
CA GLU A 44 24.24 -46.25 4.55
C GLU A 44 24.50 -45.02 5.44
N MET A 45 23.76 -45.08 6.55
CA MET A 45 23.94 -44.44 7.84
C MET A 45 25.39 -44.53 8.37
N SER A 46 26.03 -43.37 8.59
CA SER A 46 27.18 -43.28 9.49
C SER A 46 27.04 -42.09 10.44
N CYS A 47 27.16 -42.39 11.72
CA CYS A 47 27.02 -41.48 12.85
C CYS A 47 28.26 -40.60 12.96
N VAL A 48 28.11 -39.28 12.83
CA VAL A 48 29.17 -38.31 13.17
C VAL A 48 28.68 -37.40 14.29
N SER A 49 29.46 -37.40 15.37
CA SER A 49 29.26 -36.77 16.67
C SER A 49 29.07 -35.25 16.62
N PRO A 50 28.44 -34.64 17.67
CA PRO A 50 28.17 -33.21 17.71
C PRO A 50 29.44 -32.38 17.95
N VAL A 51 29.64 -31.39 17.08
CA VAL A 51 30.62 -30.31 17.24
C VAL A 51 30.13 -29.37 18.34
N LYS A 52 30.96 -29.16 19.36
CA LYS A 52 30.71 -28.22 20.46
C LYS A 52 30.68 -26.77 19.94
N PRO A 53 29.77 -25.92 20.42
CA PRO A 53 29.79 -24.50 20.09
C PRO A 53 30.96 -23.81 20.79
N PHE A 54 31.65 -22.96 20.02
CA PHE A 54 32.66 -22.02 20.47
C PHE A 54 32.02 -21.00 21.43
N GLU A 55 32.44 -21.02 22.70
CA GLU A 55 32.27 -19.92 23.64
C GLU A 55 33.35 -18.88 23.36
N ASN A 56 32.94 -17.70 22.86
CA ASN A 56 33.75 -16.48 22.85
C ASN A 56 32.78 -15.29 22.91
N PHE A 57 32.36 -14.97 24.14
CA PHE A 57 31.76 -13.67 24.46
C PHE A 57 32.38 -13.18 25.77
N GLU A 58 33.64 -12.75 25.67
CA GLU A 58 34.26 -11.92 26.68
C GLU A 58 33.82 -10.45 26.47
N GLN A 59 33.05 -9.97 27.46
CA GLN A 59 33.51 -8.85 28.30
C GLN A 59 33.55 -7.46 27.66
N PHE A 60 32.41 -6.75 27.70
CA PHE A 60 32.38 -5.29 27.89
C PHE A 60 31.27 -4.93 28.88
N GLU A 61 31.59 -5.06 30.16
CA GLU A 61 30.84 -4.42 31.24
C GLU A 61 31.32 -2.97 31.39
N HIS A 62 30.44 -2.01 31.09
CA HIS A 62 30.60 -0.62 31.52
C HIS A 62 29.58 -0.35 32.64
N PRO A 63 30.02 -0.08 33.88
CA PRO A 63 29.14 0.33 34.96
C PRO A 63 28.99 1.85 35.00
N ASP A 64 27.98 2.39 34.29
CA ASP A 64 27.55 3.76 34.54
C ASP A 64 26.62 3.80 35.76
N SER A 65 27.13 4.54 36.75
CA SER A 65 26.64 4.61 38.11
C SER A 65 25.47 5.59 38.20
N LEU A 66 24.28 5.10 38.53
CA LEU A 66 23.17 5.94 38.99
C LEU A 66 23.31 6.16 40.51
N PRO A 67 23.19 7.39 41.03
CA PRO A 67 23.24 7.63 42.46
C PRO A 67 21.95 7.20 43.16
N SER A 68 22.11 6.33 44.16
CA SER A 68 21.07 5.84 45.04
C SER A 68 20.72 6.83 46.17
N THR A 69 19.44 7.21 46.24
CA THR A 69 18.62 7.47 47.45
C THR A 69 18.99 8.67 48.38
N PRO A 70 18.02 9.22 49.13
CA PRO A 70 17.66 8.56 50.40
C PRO A 70 16.16 8.46 50.67
N ASP A 71 15.73 7.25 50.99
CA ASP A 71 14.62 7.00 51.89
C ASP A 71 15.04 7.41 53.30
N THR A 72 14.34 8.37 53.90
CA THR A 72 14.10 8.46 55.35
C THR A 72 13.14 9.62 55.64
N LEU A 73 11.91 9.29 56.07
CA LEU A 73 11.37 9.72 57.37
C LEU A 73 9.94 9.20 57.54
N ALA A 74 9.80 8.31 58.51
CA ALA A 74 8.55 7.93 59.12
C ALA A 74 7.92 9.09 59.90
N ASN A 75 6.61 8.99 60.10
CA ASN A 75 5.77 9.69 61.09
C ASN A 75 5.47 11.19 60.90
N ARG A 76 4.26 11.49 60.42
CA ARG A 76 3.33 12.34 61.18
C ARG A 76 1.86 12.20 60.73
N ASN A 77 1.02 11.81 61.69
CA ASN A 77 -0.42 12.03 61.69
C ASN A 77 -0.75 13.53 61.61
N VAL A 78 -1.99 13.81 61.22
CA VAL A 78 -2.77 15.06 61.39
C VAL A 78 -2.59 16.10 60.26
N LEU A 79 -3.52 16.10 59.29
CA LEU A 79 -4.60 17.09 59.20
C LEU A 79 -5.54 16.70 58.05
N MET A 80 -6.81 16.44 58.36
CA MET A 80 -7.88 16.49 57.37
C MET A 80 -7.97 17.92 56.84
N SER A 81 -7.52 18.15 55.61
CA SER A 81 -7.93 19.33 54.86
C SER A 81 -9.26 19.03 54.18
N SER A 82 -10.31 19.63 54.73
CA SER A 82 -11.61 19.74 54.09
C SER A 82 -11.45 20.50 52.77
N ILE A 83 -11.38 19.76 51.66
CA ILE A 83 -11.50 20.31 50.31
C ILE A 83 -12.94 20.84 50.17
N PRO A 84 -13.15 22.13 49.87
CA PRO A 84 -14.47 22.68 49.59
C PRO A 84 -15.04 21.99 48.35
N LYS A 85 -16.23 21.40 48.49
CA LYS A 85 -17.03 20.91 47.36
C LYS A 85 -17.62 22.13 46.64
N ASP A 86 -16.78 22.83 45.87
CA ASP A 86 -17.25 23.87 44.97
C ASP A 86 -17.46 23.25 43.59
N THR A 87 -18.72 23.19 43.14
CA THR A 87 -19.14 22.51 41.91
C THR A 87 -18.66 23.18 40.61
N ASN A 88 -17.83 24.23 40.70
CA ASN A 88 -17.35 25.02 39.56
C ASN A 88 -15.81 25.16 39.50
N TYR A 89 -15.05 24.39 40.27
CA TYR A 89 -13.59 24.44 40.20
C TYR A 89 -13.06 23.50 39.11
N VAL A 90 -12.83 24.04 37.91
CA VAL A 90 -12.13 23.35 36.82
C VAL A 90 -10.62 23.59 36.99
N THR A 91 -9.90 22.59 37.47
CA THR A 91 -8.44 22.51 37.31
C THR A 91 -8.10 21.82 35.99
N PRO A 92 -7.25 22.40 35.12
CA PRO A 92 -6.71 21.70 33.97
C PRO A 92 -5.48 20.90 34.40
N MET A 93 -5.68 19.82 35.16
CA MET A 93 -4.68 18.76 35.28
C MET A 93 -5.29 17.52 34.67
N MET A 94 -4.73 17.11 33.52
CA MET A 94 -5.01 15.84 32.88
C MET A 94 -4.78 14.72 33.91
N ASP A 95 -5.87 14.05 34.24
CA ASP A 95 -5.86 12.83 35.03
C ASP A 95 -5.38 11.69 34.11
N PHE A 96 -4.12 11.27 34.27
CA PHE A 96 -3.51 10.16 33.52
C PHE A 96 -3.89 8.78 34.11
N SER A 97 -4.81 8.74 35.07
CA SER A 97 -5.27 7.49 35.71
C SER A 97 -6.41 6.82 34.95
N ASP A 98 -7.04 7.51 33.99
CA ASP A 98 -8.09 6.91 33.17
C ASP A 98 -7.42 6.04 32.09
N PRO A 99 -7.72 4.73 32.04
CA PRO A 99 -7.25 3.88 30.95
C PRO A 99 -7.72 4.52 29.66
N ILE A 100 -6.79 4.80 28.74
CA ILE A 100 -7.01 5.43 27.45
C ILE A 100 -8.19 4.70 26.78
N LYS A 101 -9.41 5.21 26.97
CA LYS A 101 -10.54 4.80 26.17
C LYS A 101 -10.16 5.23 24.76
N ALA A 102 -10.01 4.26 23.87
CA ALA A 102 -9.90 4.53 22.45
C ALA A 102 -10.97 5.59 22.11
N PRO A 103 -10.62 6.66 21.36
CA PRO A 103 -11.56 7.71 21.04
C PRO A 103 -12.86 7.09 20.55
N ALA A 104 -13.94 7.29 21.30
CA ALA A 104 -15.24 6.74 20.95
C ALA A 104 -15.64 7.37 19.62
N ASP A 105 -15.72 6.51 18.61
CA ASP A 105 -16.17 6.73 17.25
C ASP A 105 -15.54 7.96 16.58
N VAL A 106 -14.54 7.73 15.74
CA VAL A 106 -14.22 8.67 14.65
C VAL A 106 -15.46 8.71 13.76
N ILE A 107 -16.38 9.60 14.10
CA ILE A 107 -17.63 9.79 13.37
C ILE A 107 -17.25 10.16 11.94
N ASN A 108 -17.56 9.26 11.00
CA ASN A 108 -17.41 9.56 9.59
C ASN A 108 -18.20 10.85 9.29
N PRO A 109 -17.54 11.97 8.91
CA PRO A 109 -18.24 13.22 8.62
C PRO A 109 -19.15 13.11 7.39
N PHE A 110 -19.09 12.01 6.64
CA PHE A 110 -19.86 11.74 5.44
C PHE A 110 -21.09 10.83 5.66
N GLY A 111 -21.40 10.46 6.91
CA GLY A 111 -22.64 9.75 7.28
C GLY A 111 -22.49 8.23 7.45
N ALA A 112 -23.60 7.55 7.76
CA ALA A 112 -23.63 6.09 7.93
C ALA A 112 -23.40 5.39 6.57
N ASN A 113 -22.32 4.63 6.48
CA ASN A 113 -21.89 3.90 5.29
C ASN A 113 -23.00 2.93 4.83
N LYS A 114 -23.75 3.27 3.77
CA LYS A 114 -24.80 2.41 3.20
C LYS A 114 -24.26 1.44 2.15
N THR A 115 -23.07 1.70 1.61
CA THR A 115 -22.53 1.02 0.43
C THR A 115 -21.36 0.10 0.72
N LEU A 116 -20.74 0.18 1.89
CA LEU A 116 -19.68 -0.74 2.27
C LEU A 116 -20.21 -2.11 2.69
N SER A 117 -19.67 -3.14 2.03
CA SER A 117 -19.77 -4.53 2.46
C SER A 117 -19.30 -4.64 3.92
N SER A 118 -20.23 -4.90 4.85
CA SER A 118 -20.07 -5.25 6.27
C SER A 118 -18.67 -5.12 6.89
N SER A 119 -18.56 -4.37 7.98
CA SER A 119 -17.40 -4.33 8.88
C SER A 119 -16.99 -5.70 9.46
N SER A 120 -17.83 -6.73 9.29
CA SER A 120 -17.54 -8.09 9.72
C SER A 120 -16.39 -8.72 8.91
N PRO A 121 -15.46 -9.44 9.56
CA PRO A 121 -14.44 -10.22 8.88
C PRO A 121 -15.06 -11.23 7.90
N ILE A 122 -14.45 -11.40 6.72
CA ILE A 122 -14.90 -12.43 5.77
C ILE A 122 -14.49 -13.81 6.31
N PRO A 123 -15.34 -14.84 6.21
CA PRO A 123 -14.92 -16.21 6.46
C PRO A 123 -13.85 -16.65 5.45
N ILE A 124 -12.65 -16.95 5.92
CA ILE A 124 -11.54 -17.46 5.12
C ILE A 124 -11.42 -18.96 5.35
N ARG A 125 -11.52 -19.75 4.28
CA ARG A 125 -11.19 -21.18 4.32
C ARG A 125 -9.74 -21.38 3.94
N LEU A 126 -8.98 -21.90 4.87
CA LEU A 126 -7.59 -22.27 4.62
C LEU A 126 -7.56 -23.66 3.99
N GLU A 127 -6.97 -23.74 2.79
CA GLU A 127 -6.76 -25.01 2.10
C GLU A 127 -5.26 -25.32 2.02
N ASP A 128 -4.93 -26.60 2.21
CA ASP A 128 -3.59 -27.09 2.00
C ASP A 128 -3.38 -27.25 0.49
N MET A 129 -3.01 -26.15 -0.16
CA MET A 129 -2.57 -26.18 -1.53
C MET A 129 -1.11 -26.59 -1.52
N ASN A 130 -0.77 -27.66 -2.25
CA ASN A 130 0.61 -28.09 -2.52
C ASN A 130 1.32 -27.07 -3.40
N LEU A 131 1.52 -25.86 -2.87
CA LEU A 131 2.19 -24.77 -3.54
C LEU A 131 3.69 -24.97 -3.38
N PRO A 132 4.46 -24.80 -4.47
CA PRO A 132 5.90 -24.84 -4.39
C PRO A 132 6.39 -23.71 -3.48
N ILE A 133 7.10 -24.08 -2.41
CA ILE A 133 7.76 -23.12 -1.53
C ILE A 133 9.03 -22.67 -2.25
N LEU A 134 9.21 -21.36 -2.39
CA LEU A 134 10.44 -20.78 -2.92
C LEU A 134 11.63 -21.14 -2.02
N SER A 135 12.77 -21.47 -2.64
CA SER A 135 14.02 -21.59 -1.88
C SER A 135 14.46 -20.22 -1.37
N ASP A 136 15.26 -20.18 -0.30
CA ASP A 136 15.79 -18.91 0.26
C ASP A 136 16.49 -18.05 -0.81
N SER A 137 17.20 -18.67 -1.74
CA SER A 137 17.83 -17.99 -2.87
C SER A 137 16.86 -17.41 -3.90
N GLN A 138 15.69 -18.05 -4.09
CA GLN A 138 14.62 -17.54 -4.94
C GLN A 138 13.86 -16.42 -4.23
N GLU A 139 13.59 -16.56 -2.93
CA GLU A 139 12.97 -15.51 -2.11
C GLU A 139 13.84 -14.24 -2.10
N GLN A 140 15.16 -14.38 -1.89
CA GLN A 140 16.07 -13.24 -1.91
C GLN A 140 16.10 -12.53 -3.27
N LYS A 141 16.16 -13.27 -4.38
CA LYS A 141 16.08 -12.68 -5.74
C LYS A 141 14.75 -11.98 -5.99
N LEU A 142 13.66 -12.53 -5.45
CA LEU A 142 12.34 -11.93 -5.55
C LEU A 142 12.27 -10.60 -4.75
N ILE A 143 12.83 -10.58 -3.55
CA ILE A 143 12.96 -9.37 -2.72
C ILE A 143 13.75 -8.30 -3.46
N GLU A 144 14.93 -8.64 -3.99
CA GLU A 144 15.78 -7.71 -4.75
C GLU A 144 15.06 -7.13 -5.96
N TYR A 145 14.32 -7.97 -6.70
CA TYR A 145 13.50 -7.53 -7.82
C TYR A 145 12.42 -6.53 -7.40
N ILE A 146 11.70 -6.79 -6.31
CA ILE A 146 10.68 -5.89 -5.77
C ILE A 146 11.31 -4.55 -5.36
N GLU A 147 12.44 -4.58 -4.68
CA GLU A 147 13.17 -3.39 -4.26
C GLU A 147 13.60 -2.55 -5.46
N GLU A 148 14.16 -3.19 -6.50
CA GLU A 148 14.55 -2.53 -7.74
C GLU A 148 13.35 -1.84 -8.41
N ARG A 149 12.21 -2.54 -8.51
CA ARG A 149 10.98 -1.99 -9.10
C ARG A 149 10.44 -0.80 -8.33
N LEU A 150 10.35 -0.90 -7.00
CA LEU A 150 9.91 0.21 -6.15
C LEU A 150 10.87 1.40 -6.23
N MET A 151 12.18 1.13 -6.30
CA MET A 151 13.18 2.17 -6.48
C MET A 151 13.07 2.86 -7.84
N ALA A 152 12.75 2.11 -8.90
CA ALA A 152 12.51 2.69 -10.23
C ALA A 152 11.28 3.62 -10.22
N ILE A 153 10.18 3.22 -9.57
CA ILE A 153 8.99 4.06 -9.38
C ILE A 153 9.36 5.34 -8.62
N GLN A 154 10.08 5.22 -7.51
CA GLN A 154 10.52 6.35 -6.70
C GLN A 154 11.44 7.31 -7.48
N ARG A 155 12.37 6.79 -8.29
CA ARG A 155 13.23 7.62 -9.16
C ARG A 155 12.40 8.36 -10.21
N GLY A 156 11.40 7.71 -10.80
CA GLY A 156 10.45 8.34 -11.70
C GLY A 156 9.69 9.48 -11.03
N PHE A 157 9.23 9.27 -9.80
CA PHE A 157 8.59 10.30 -8.99
C PHE A 157 9.53 11.47 -8.68
N VAL A 158 10.76 11.21 -8.24
CA VAL A 158 11.76 12.26 -7.97
C VAL A 158 12.06 13.07 -9.24
N LYS A 159 12.12 12.41 -10.40
CA LYS A 159 12.28 13.09 -11.70
C LYS A 159 11.06 13.96 -12.05
N TYR A 160 9.86 13.51 -11.73
CA TYR A 160 8.65 14.33 -11.83
C TYR A 160 8.74 15.58 -10.94
N LEU A 161 9.25 15.46 -9.72
CA LEU A 161 9.44 16.60 -8.82
C LEU A 161 10.52 17.58 -9.28
N SER A 162 11.59 17.10 -9.91
CA SER A 162 12.68 17.96 -10.38
C SER A 162 12.30 18.77 -11.63
N SER A 163 11.59 18.15 -12.57
CA SER A 163 11.24 18.79 -13.86
C SER A 163 9.91 18.26 -14.38
N LYS A 164 8.79 18.83 -13.91
CA LYS A 164 7.43 18.42 -14.32
C LYS A 164 7.24 18.41 -15.84
N LYS A 165 7.76 19.42 -16.54
CA LYS A 165 7.61 19.53 -18.01
C LYS A 165 8.35 18.43 -18.76
N GLU A 166 9.52 18.04 -18.27
CA GLU A 166 10.34 16.98 -18.87
C GLU A 166 9.79 15.61 -18.52
N ALA A 167 9.39 15.41 -17.27
CA ALA A 167 8.75 14.18 -16.81
C ALA A 167 7.48 13.86 -17.60
N ILE A 168 6.62 14.86 -17.86
CA ILE A 168 5.43 14.67 -18.71
C ILE A 168 5.82 14.25 -20.13
N LYS A 169 6.89 14.82 -20.72
CA LYS A 169 7.37 14.42 -22.05
C LYS A 169 7.89 12.99 -22.08
N GLU A 170 8.41 12.50 -20.97
CA GLU A 170 8.88 11.13 -20.80
C GLU A 170 7.77 10.16 -20.38
N GLY A 171 6.53 10.62 -20.28
CA GLY A 171 5.39 9.77 -19.90
C GLY A 171 5.32 9.46 -18.40
N LEU A 172 6.05 10.17 -17.54
CA LEU A 172 5.97 10.05 -16.07
C LEU A 172 4.72 10.78 -15.52
N THR A 173 3.55 10.41 -16.03
CA THR A 173 2.25 10.95 -15.62
C THR A 173 1.75 10.25 -14.35
N TRP A 174 0.69 10.81 -13.74
CA TRP A 174 0.02 10.17 -12.61
C TRP A 174 -0.49 8.77 -12.95
N ILE A 175 -1.13 8.64 -14.12
CA ILE A 175 -1.71 7.38 -14.59
C ILE A 175 -0.61 6.31 -14.70
N GLU A 176 0.52 6.64 -15.32
CA GLU A 176 1.65 5.71 -15.47
C GLU A 176 2.23 5.27 -14.12
N LEU A 177 2.32 6.19 -13.15
CA LEU A 177 2.77 5.86 -11.80
C LEU A 177 1.79 4.90 -11.11
N VAL A 178 0.49 5.16 -11.21
CA VAL A 178 -0.52 4.27 -10.62
C VAL A 178 -0.51 2.90 -11.30
N THR A 179 -0.40 2.82 -12.63
CA THR A 179 -0.30 1.55 -13.34
C THR A 179 0.88 0.71 -12.81
N LYS A 180 2.05 1.32 -12.62
CA LYS A 180 3.22 0.63 -12.05
C LYS A 180 2.99 0.17 -10.62
N LEU A 181 2.33 0.99 -9.80
CA LEU A 181 1.99 0.62 -8.42
C LEU A 181 0.96 -0.50 -8.39
N ASP A 182 -0.04 -0.46 -9.26
CA ASP A 182 -1.08 -1.48 -9.37
C ASP A 182 -0.48 -2.85 -9.75
N GLU A 183 0.40 -2.87 -10.75
CA GLU A 183 1.17 -4.07 -11.12
C GLU A 183 1.99 -4.61 -9.95
N MET A 184 2.62 -3.73 -9.16
CA MET A 184 3.37 -4.14 -7.97
C MET A 184 2.47 -4.70 -6.88
N VAL A 185 1.26 -4.17 -6.69
CA VAL A 185 0.28 -4.70 -5.73
C VAL A 185 -0.20 -6.09 -6.16
N GLU A 186 -0.51 -6.29 -7.44
CA GLU A 186 -0.87 -7.61 -7.99
C GLU A 186 0.27 -8.61 -7.84
N PHE A 187 1.49 -8.17 -8.14
CA PHE A 187 2.68 -9.00 -8.01
C PHE A 187 2.92 -9.43 -6.56
N LEU A 188 2.85 -8.50 -5.61
CA LEU A 188 2.98 -8.79 -4.18
C LEU A 188 1.85 -9.71 -3.69
N TRP A 189 0.62 -9.49 -4.15
CA TRP A 189 -0.51 -10.36 -3.84
C TRP A 189 -0.24 -11.80 -4.30
N TYR A 190 0.21 -11.96 -5.55
CA TYR A 190 0.61 -13.24 -6.10
C TYR A 190 1.77 -13.86 -5.31
N SER A 191 2.77 -13.08 -4.91
CA SER A 191 3.88 -13.58 -4.09
C SER A 191 3.40 -14.09 -2.73
N ILE A 192 2.40 -13.46 -2.10
CA ILE A 192 1.89 -13.87 -0.78
C ILE A 192 1.01 -15.13 -0.89
N PHE A 193 0.03 -15.12 -1.81
CA PHE A 193 -1.05 -16.12 -1.85
C PHE A 193 -1.02 -17.06 -3.07
N HIS A 194 -0.12 -16.85 -4.04
CA HIS A 194 -0.10 -17.57 -5.33
C HIS A 194 -1.42 -17.50 -6.12
N LEU A 195 -2.19 -16.44 -5.90
CA LEU A 195 -3.43 -16.16 -6.60
C LEU A 195 -3.19 -15.07 -7.64
N LYS A 196 -3.66 -15.31 -8.86
CA LYS A 196 -3.43 -14.40 -10.00
C LYS A 196 -4.05 -13.02 -9.80
N ASP A 197 -5.20 -12.96 -9.14
CA ASP A 197 -5.99 -11.75 -9.00
C ASP A 197 -6.29 -11.47 -7.53
N VAL A 198 -6.32 -10.18 -7.17
CA VAL A 198 -6.87 -9.72 -5.89
C VAL A 198 -8.39 -9.83 -5.99
N PRO A 199 -9.06 -10.66 -5.18
CA PRO A 199 -10.50 -10.77 -5.21
C PRO A 199 -11.13 -9.47 -4.72
N ALA A 200 -12.14 -8.95 -5.42
CA ALA A 200 -12.87 -7.77 -4.96
C ALA A 200 -13.93 -8.20 -3.94
N ILE A 201 -13.71 -7.89 -2.66
CA ILE A 201 -14.63 -8.26 -1.56
C ILE A 201 -15.10 -7.00 -0.82
N TYR A 202 -14.14 -6.16 -0.46
CA TYR A 202 -14.37 -4.80 -0.01
C TYR A 202 -14.37 -3.86 -1.22
N HIS A 203 -15.08 -2.74 -1.12
CA HIS A 203 -15.17 -1.73 -2.20
C HIS A 203 -15.69 -2.26 -3.54
N GLY A 204 -16.62 -3.22 -3.53
CA GLY A 204 -17.21 -3.74 -4.76
C GLY A 204 -17.84 -2.64 -5.63
N ASN A 205 -18.38 -1.58 -5.04
CA ASN A 205 -18.86 -0.39 -5.75
C ASN A 205 -17.79 0.34 -6.58
N ILE A 206 -16.52 0.36 -6.12
CA ILE A 206 -15.41 1.05 -6.78
C ILE A 206 -14.63 0.08 -7.69
N LEU A 207 -14.39 -1.13 -7.21
CA LEU A 207 -13.59 -2.15 -7.91
C LEU A 207 -14.37 -2.88 -9.00
N ILE A 208 -15.70 -2.97 -8.88
CA ILE A 208 -16.54 -3.63 -9.89
C ILE A 208 -16.92 -2.62 -10.96
N ASP A 209 -16.45 -2.92 -12.16
CA ASP A 209 -16.58 -2.07 -13.31
C ASP A 209 -18.03 -1.86 -13.76
N SER A 210 -18.96 -2.79 -13.50
CA SER A 210 -20.38 -2.60 -13.81
C SER A 210 -21.01 -1.52 -12.92
N SER A 211 -20.76 -1.54 -11.61
CA SER A 211 -21.24 -0.52 -10.67
C SER A 211 -20.63 0.84 -11.00
N PHE A 212 -19.33 0.84 -11.28
CA PHE A 212 -18.59 2.02 -11.66
C PHE A 212 -19.08 2.58 -13.00
N LYS A 213 -19.26 1.74 -14.03
CA LYS A 213 -19.79 2.12 -15.33
C LYS A 213 -21.25 2.55 -15.25
N VAL A 214 -22.10 2.02 -14.37
CA VAL A 214 -23.46 2.56 -14.25
C VAL A 214 -23.41 4.01 -13.76
N ILE A 215 -22.53 4.33 -12.80
CA ILE A 215 -22.37 5.68 -12.28
C ILE A 215 -21.75 6.62 -13.34
N PHE A 216 -20.74 6.14 -14.07
CA PHE A 216 -19.93 6.97 -14.97
C PHE A 216 -20.31 6.85 -16.46
N SER A 217 -20.66 5.68 -16.99
CA SER A 217 -20.99 5.51 -18.42
C SER A 217 -22.39 6.01 -18.81
N GLU A 218 -23.37 6.02 -17.91
CA GLU A 218 -24.68 6.64 -18.21
C GLU A 218 -24.60 8.17 -18.24
N LYS A 219 -23.60 8.75 -17.57
CA LYS A 219 -23.52 10.20 -17.31
C LYS A 219 -22.30 10.89 -17.95
N PHE A 220 -21.31 10.13 -18.43
CA PHE A 220 -20.01 10.61 -18.94
C PHE A 220 -19.56 9.74 -20.13
N LEU A 221 -20.22 9.92 -21.28
CA LEU A 221 -19.96 9.18 -22.53
C LEU A 221 -18.52 9.34 -23.04
N ASP A 222 -17.96 10.51 -22.79
CA ASP A 222 -16.61 10.97 -23.12
C ASP A 222 -15.51 10.25 -22.32
N MET A 223 -15.79 9.77 -21.12
CA MET A 223 -14.81 9.04 -20.29
C MET A 223 -14.86 7.52 -20.49
N LYS A 224 -15.83 7.01 -21.26
CA LYS A 224 -16.08 5.57 -21.38
C LYS A 224 -14.92 4.82 -22.02
N ASP A 225 -14.28 5.41 -23.03
CA ASP A 225 -13.18 4.78 -23.77
C ASP A 225 -11.88 4.80 -22.94
N ASP A 226 -11.61 5.92 -22.25
CA ASP A 226 -10.48 6.05 -21.33
C ASP A 226 -10.59 5.03 -20.18
N LEU A 227 -11.77 4.89 -19.57
CA LEU A 227 -12.02 3.91 -18.50
C LEU A 227 -11.75 2.45 -18.89
N ASN A 228 -11.97 2.10 -20.16
CA ASN A 228 -11.70 0.74 -20.65
C ASN A 228 -10.20 0.48 -20.85
N SER A 229 -9.40 1.52 -21.04
CA SER A 229 -7.96 1.42 -21.25
C SER A 229 -7.15 1.36 -19.94
N ILE A 230 -7.75 1.82 -18.84
CA ILE A 230 -6.99 2.24 -17.67
C ILE A 230 -6.72 1.15 -16.64
N ASN A 231 -7.37 -0.02 -16.64
CA ASN A 231 -7.06 -1.06 -15.65
C ASN A 231 -7.42 -2.49 -16.09
N LYS A 232 -6.58 -3.46 -15.69
CA LYS A 232 -6.96 -4.87 -15.61
C LYS A 232 -7.99 -5.03 -14.49
N TYR A 233 -9.10 -5.67 -14.79
CA TYR A 233 -10.18 -5.84 -13.84
C TYR A 233 -9.93 -7.01 -12.91
N PRO A 234 -10.33 -6.93 -11.63
CA PRO A 234 -10.32 -8.12 -10.78
C PRO A 234 -11.23 -9.18 -11.44
N THR A 235 -10.63 -10.29 -11.86
CA THR A 235 -11.34 -11.35 -12.60
C THR A 235 -12.38 -12.06 -11.73
N LYS A 236 -12.24 -11.98 -10.40
CA LYS A 236 -13.10 -12.69 -9.44
C LYS A 236 -13.74 -11.73 -8.43
N ILE A 237 -15.07 -11.64 -8.51
CA ILE A 237 -15.92 -10.96 -7.52
C ILE A 237 -16.42 -12.03 -6.56
N LEU A 238 -16.20 -11.83 -5.26
CA LEU A 238 -16.79 -12.67 -4.24
C LEU A 238 -17.97 -11.93 -3.61
N MET A 239 -19.13 -12.57 -3.58
CA MET A 239 -20.28 -12.04 -2.85
C MET A 239 -20.07 -12.23 -1.34
N GLN A 240 -20.65 -11.37 -0.49
CA GLN A 240 -20.42 -11.35 0.97
C GLN A 240 -20.65 -12.68 1.72
N ASN A 241 -21.34 -13.65 1.14
CA ASN A 241 -21.59 -14.96 1.75
C ASN A 241 -20.67 -16.08 1.21
N GLU A 242 -19.80 -15.75 0.26
CA GLU A 242 -18.86 -16.71 -0.31
C GLU A 242 -17.61 -16.77 0.55
N VAL A 243 -17.19 -18.00 0.83
CA VAL A 243 -16.00 -18.27 1.62
C VAL A 243 -14.78 -18.08 0.74
N LEU A 244 -13.87 -17.20 1.14
CA LEU A 244 -12.62 -16.99 0.41
C LEU A 244 -11.66 -18.12 0.73
N THR A 245 -11.30 -18.91 -0.28
CA THR A 245 -10.27 -19.95 -0.15
C THR A 245 -8.88 -19.34 -0.30
N LEU A 246 -8.03 -19.45 0.73
CA LEU A 246 -6.63 -19.03 0.72
C LEU A 246 -5.71 -20.19 1.11
N PRO A 247 -4.45 -20.21 0.65
CA PRO A 247 -3.52 -21.25 1.06
C PRO A 247 -3.15 -21.17 2.54
N MET A 248 -2.99 -22.32 3.20
CA MET A 248 -2.41 -22.39 4.55
C MET A 248 -0.96 -21.91 4.58
N ASN A 249 -0.18 -22.23 3.54
CA ASN A 249 1.23 -21.89 3.43
C ASN A 249 1.40 -20.61 2.61
N VAL A 250 1.36 -19.48 3.30
CA VAL A 250 1.65 -18.15 2.73
C VAL A 250 3.13 -17.81 2.85
N GLN A 251 3.64 -17.01 1.92
CA GLN A 251 5.02 -16.56 1.92
C GLN A 251 5.33 -15.53 3.04
N SER A 252 6.58 -15.11 3.14
CA SER A 252 7.13 -14.24 4.19
C SER A 252 6.37 -12.93 4.45
N SER A 253 6.36 -12.48 5.71
CA SER A 253 5.82 -11.17 6.13
C SER A 253 6.55 -9.99 5.46
N THR A 254 7.75 -10.21 4.91
CA THR A 254 8.49 -9.22 4.13
C THR A 254 7.66 -8.65 2.96
N PHE A 255 6.86 -9.48 2.29
CA PHE A 255 6.01 -9.01 1.18
C PHE A 255 4.90 -8.07 1.64
N VAL A 256 4.38 -8.27 2.86
CA VAL A 256 3.42 -7.35 3.48
C VAL A 256 4.10 -6.01 3.81
N SER A 257 5.35 -6.03 4.29
CA SER A 257 6.12 -4.80 4.52
C SER A 257 6.28 -3.96 3.25
N PHE A 258 6.37 -4.57 2.06
CA PHE A 258 6.37 -3.83 0.79
C PHE A 258 5.00 -3.20 0.47
N LEU A 259 3.88 -3.87 0.76
CA LEU A 259 2.55 -3.26 0.64
C LEU A 259 2.38 -2.05 1.57
N ILE A 260 2.86 -2.16 2.81
CA ILE A 260 2.86 -1.04 3.78
C ILE A 260 3.75 0.10 3.29
N LYS A 261 4.88 -0.20 2.65
CA LYS A 261 5.75 0.80 2.03
C LYS A 261 5.03 1.52 0.88
N ILE A 262 4.41 0.78 -0.05
CA ILE A 262 3.60 1.35 -1.13
C ILE A 262 2.51 2.27 -0.57
N LEU A 263 1.79 1.82 0.47
CA LEU A 263 0.76 2.62 1.12
C LEU A 263 1.32 3.93 1.70
N GLY A 264 2.52 3.88 2.29
CA GLY A 264 3.24 5.05 2.78
C GLY A 264 3.66 6.00 1.66
N ASP A 265 4.24 5.48 0.59
CA ASP A 265 4.74 6.26 -0.55
C ASP A 265 3.57 6.95 -1.31
N ILE A 266 2.39 6.32 -1.36
CA ILE A 266 1.17 6.91 -1.94
C ILE A 266 0.78 8.21 -1.27
N VAL A 267 1.04 8.38 0.04
CA VAL A 267 0.78 9.65 0.74
C VAL A 267 1.49 10.80 0.02
N ASP A 268 2.79 10.62 -0.23
CA ASP A 268 3.62 11.64 -0.90
C ASP A 268 3.20 11.81 -2.36
N TYR A 269 2.86 10.72 -3.05
CA TYR A 269 2.45 10.78 -4.45
C TYR A 269 1.15 11.57 -4.60
N VAL A 270 0.11 11.26 -3.81
CA VAL A 270 -1.16 11.99 -3.84
C VAL A 270 -0.96 13.46 -3.49
N GLU A 271 -0.06 13.76 -2.55
CA GLU A 271 0.21 15.12 -2.13
C GLU A 271 0.91 15.94 -3.22
N LYS A 272 1.88 15.38 -3.96
CA LYS A 272 2.71 16.13 -4.90
C LYS A 272 2.20 16.13 -6.35
N TYR A 273 1.49 15.09 -6.78
CA TYR A 273 0.82 15.10 -8.08
C TYR A 273 -0.37 16.07 -8.06
N ASN A 274 -0.68 16.61 -9.24
CA ASN A 274 -1.83 17.50 -9.43
C ASN A 274 -2.89 16.74 -10.21
N HIS A 275 -3.93 16.29 -9.50
CA HIS A 275 -5.10 15.60 -10.06
C HIS A 275 -6.04 16.64 -10.68
N ALA A 276 -5.87 16.87 -11.98
CA ALA A 276 -6.58 17.86 -12.77
C ALA A 276 -7.80 17.30 -13.49
N THR A 277 -7.90 15.98 -13.67
CA THR A 277 -9.03 15.34 -14.37
C THR A 277 -9.74 14.33 -13.49
N PHE A 278 -11.02 14.07 -13.77
CA PHE A 278 -11.75 12.99 -13.10
C PHE A 278 -11.09 11.64 -13.34
N GLU A 279 -10.55 11.39 -14.52
CA GLU A 279 -9.81 10.17 -14.85
C GLU A 279 -8.68 9.88 -13.84
N GLU A 280 -7.86 10.89 -13.51
CA GLU A 280 -6.78 10.75 -12.53
C GLU A 280 -7.33 10.40 -11.13
N TRP A 281 -8.47 10.96 -10.76
CA TRP A 281 -9.18 10.63 -9.52
C TRP A 281 -9.75 9.21 -9.50
N ILE A 282 -10.30 8.74 -10.62
CA ILE A 282 -10.81 7.37 -10.76
C ILE A 282 -9.67 6.38 -10.53
N VAL A 283 -8.54 6.63 -11.19
CA VAL A 283 -7.33 5.80 -11.09
C VAL A 283 -6.82 5.76 -9.64
N LEU A 284 -6.78 6.91 -8.97
CA LEU A 284 -6.42 7.02 -7.55
C LEU A 284 -7.36 6.19 -6.65
N LEU A 285 -8.68 6.38 -6.80
CA LEU A 285 -9.66 5.67 -5.98
C LEU A 285 -9.55 4.15 -6.16
N ARG A 286 -9.32 3.67 -7.38
CA ARG A 286 -9.17 2.24 -7.66
C ARG A 286 -7.92 1.66 -6.99
N LEU A 287 -6.79 2.34 -7.10
CA LEU A 287 -5.55 1.91 -6.44
C LEU A 287 -5.74 1.85 -4.92
N ILE A 288 -6.31 2.89 -4.32
CA ILE A 288 -6.56 2.91 -2.87
C ILE A 288 -7.54 1.81 -2.47
N ALA A 289 -8.65 1.65 -3.17
CA ALA A 289 -9.65 0.62 -2.88
C ALA A 289 -9.05 -0.80 -2.99
N LYS A 290 -8.16 -1.04 -3.96
CA LYS A 290 -7.47 -2.33 -4.13
C LYS A 290 -6.50 -2.60 -2.99
N LEU A 291 -5.73 -1.60 -2.56
CA LEU A 291 -4.85 -1.69 -1.40
C LEU A 291 -5.64 -1.92 -0.10
N ASP A 292 -6.75 -1.19 0.09
CA ASP A 292 -7.62 -1.38 1.25
C ASP A 292 -8.19 -2.79 1.30
N ASN A 293 -8.68 -3.27 0.16
CA ASN A 293 -9.20 -4.62 0.03
C ASN A 293 -8.12 -5.69 0.30
N ALA A 294 -6.94 -5.57 -0.32
CA ALA A 294 -5.85 -6.53 -0.15
C ALA A 294 -5.37 -6.61 1.32
N LEU A 295 -5.11 -5.46 1.95
CA LEU A 295 -4.67 -5.41 3.35
C LEU A 295 -5.77 -5.85 4.32
N SER A 296 -7.04 -5.53 4.05
CA SER A 296 -8.16 -6.03 4.86
C SER A 296 -8.20 -7.56 4.85
N ILE A 297 -8.02 -8.19 3.69
CA ILE A 297 -7.94 -9.65 3.57
C ILE A 297 -6.72 -10.21 4.32
N ILE A 298 -5.56 -9.55 4.24
CA ILE A 298 -4.35 -9.98 4.97
C ILE A 298 -4.55 -9.88 6.50
N ILE A 299 -5.23 -8.84 6.99
CA ILE A 299 -5.56 -8.71 8.41
C ILE A 299 -6.54 -9.80 8.84
N ASP A 300 -7.60 -10.04 8.06
CA ASP A 300 -8.57 -11.11 8.34
C ASP A 300 -7.90 -12.49 8.33
N TYR A 301 -7.00 -12.73 7.37
CA TYR A 301 -6.19 -13.94 7.30
C TYR A 301 -5.34 -14.10 8.57
N SER A 302 -4.65 -13.04 9.01
CA SER A 302 -3.80 -13.07 10.21
C SER A 302 -4.60 -13.33 11.48
N ASN A 303 -5.86 -12.90 11.52
CA ASN A 303 -6.75 -13.12 12.67
C ASN A 303 -7.34 -14.55 12.68
N GLN A 304 -7.45 -15.21 11.53
CA GLN A 304 -8.05 -16.55 11.38
C GLN A 304 -7.01 -17.68 11.25
N SER A 305 -5.77 -17.36 10.87
CA SER A 305 -4.67 -18.30 10.69
C SER A 305 -3.77 -18.37 11.92
N SER A 306 -3.07 -19.49 12.09
CA SER A 306 -1.99 -19.60 13.08
C SER A 306 -0.75 -18.78 12.69
N LYS A 307 -0.59 -18.44 11.40
CA LYS A 307 0.53 -17.65 10.90
C LYS A 307 0.17 -16.18 10.85
N LEU A 308 0.84 -15.38 11.67
CA LEU A 308 0.72 -13.93 11.67
C LEU A 308 1.44 -13.34 10.47
N LEU A 309 0.69 -12.82 9.48
CA LEU A 309 1.24 -12.05 8.37
C LEU A 309 1.42 -10.57 8.72
N ILE A 310 0.54 -10.05 9.59
CA ILE A 310 0.57 -8.68 10.10
C ILE A 310 0.63 -8.71 11.62
N ASN A 311 1.62 -8.02 12.18
CA ASN A 311 1.73 -7.81 13.63
C ASN A 311 1.01 -6.52 14.09
N THR A 312 0.85 -6.34 15.40
CA THR A 312 0.18 -5.17 15.98
C THR A 312 0.87 -3.84 15.64
N THR A 313 2.20 -3.81 15.60
CA THR A 313 2.96 -2.61 15.22
C THR A 313 2.67 -2.19 13.78
N GLU A 314 2.57 -3.15 12.87
CA GLU A 314 2.19 -2.92 11.48
C GLU A 314 0.74 -2.44 11.37
N LYS A 315 -0.21 -3.01 12.14
CA LYS A 315 -1.60 -2.50 12.20
C LYS A 315 -1.64 -1.02 12.59
N VAL A 316 -0.93 -0.63 13.65
CA VAL A 316 -0.84 0.77 14.11
C VAL A 316 -0.21 1.67 13.04
N ARG A 317 0.86 1.21 12.40
CA ARG A 317 1.51 1.95 11.32
C ARG A 317 0.57 2.16 10.13
N ILE A 318 -0.14 1.12 9.71
CA ILE A 318 -1.12 1.17 8.63
C ILE A 318 -2.23 2.17 8.97
N ALA A 319 -2.81 2.09 10.17
CA ALA A 319 -3.86 3.02 10.62
C ALA A 319 -3.39 4.48 10.56
N SER A 320 -2.16 4.77 10.99
CA SER A 320 -1.57 6.12 10.89
C SER A 320 -1.35 6.59 9.46
N ILE A 321 -0.93 5.70 8.55
CA ILE A 321 -0.77 6.03 7.13
C ILE A 321 -2.13 6.35 6.51
N ILE A 322 -3.13 5.50 6.75
CA ILE A 322 -4.50 5.64 6.24
C ILE A 322 -5.13 6.97 6.63
N GLN A 323 -5.04 7.36 7.91
CA GLN A 323 -5.60 8.62 8.37
C GLN A 323 -4.99 9.81 7.61
N ARG A 324 -3.66 9.79 7.39
CA ARG A 324 -2.97 10.83 6.62
C ARG A 324 -3.41 10.83 5.16
N THR A 325 -3.45 9.66 4.51
CA THR A 325 -3.90 9.57 3.11
C THR A 325 -5.33 10.06 2.96
N LYS A 326 -6.25 9.67 3.86
CA LYS A 326 -7.66 10.10 3.81
C LYS A 326 -7.79 11.62 3.88
N ILE A 327 -7.11 12.27 4.83
CA ILE A 327 -7.11 13.74 4.97
C ILE A 327 -6.58 14.42 3.71
N ILE A 328 -5.46 13.93 3.16
CA ILE A 328 -4.85 14.51 1.96
C ILE A 328 -5.75 14.33 0.75
N THR A 329 -6.33 13.13 0.56
CA THR A 329 -7.24 12.84 -0.56
C THR A 329 -8.47 13.73 -0.52
N VAL A 330 -9.13 13.89 0.63
CA VAL A 330 -10.28 14.81 0.81
C VAL A 330 -9.87 16.24 0.46
N SER A 331 -8.79 16.73 1.07
CA SER A 331 -8.30 18.10 0.84
C SER A 331 -7.96 18.36 -0.63
N LYS A 332 -7.35 17.40 -1.31
CA LYS A 332 -7.02 17.48 -2.73
C LYS A 332 -8.27 17.44 -3.61
N PHE A 333 -9.27 16.65 -3.23
CA PHE A 333 -10.52 16.55 -3.97
C PHE A 333 -11.33 17.85 -3.86
N ASP A 334 -11.37 18.46 -2.68
CA ASP A 334 -11.96 19.78 -2.47
C ASP A 334 -11.25 20.86 -3.31
N GLN A 335 -9.91 20.81 -3.38
CA GLN A 335 -9.14 21.71 -4.26
C GLN A 335 -9.43 21.49 -5.74
N PHE A 336 -9.67 20.24 -6.16
CA PHE A 336 -10.04 19.91 -7.53
C PHE A 336 -11.44 20.45 -7.86
N THR A 337 -12.43 20.17 -7.02
CA THR A 337 -13.81 20.65 -7.21
C THR A 337 -13.90 22.17 -7.18
N GLY A 338 -13.12 22.85 -6.33
CA GLY A 338 -13.05 24.30 -6.27
C GLY A 338 -12.42 24.98 -7.50
N LYS A 339 -11.74 24.23 -8.38
CA LYS A 339 -11.21 24.73 -9.66
C LYS A 339 -12.18 24.55 -10.82
N LEU A 340 -13.23 23.75 -10.66
CA LEU A 340 -14.24 23.55 -11.69
C LEU A 340 -15.12 24.80 -11.81
N ASP A 341 -15.53 25.13 -13.03
CA ASP A 341 -16.47 26.22 -13.25
C ASP A 341 -17.91 25.80 -12.84
N THR A 342 -18.81 26.77 -12.71
CA THR A 342 -20.19 26.51 -12.26
C THR A 342 -20.93 25.55 -13.20
N ASP A 343 -20.63 25.60 -14.50
CA ASP A 343 -21.27 24.79 -15.52
C ASP A 343 -20.78 23.33 -15.46
N GLN A 344 -19.48 23.12 -15.27
CA GLN A 344 -18.83 21.84 -15.01
C GLN A 344 -19.32 21.22 -13.71
N ILE A 345 -19.46 22.01 -12.64
CA ILE A 345 -20.03 21.52 -11.38
C ILE A 345 -21.49 21.09 -11.60
N ALA A 346 -22.30 21.89 -12.28
CA ALA A 346 -23.68 21.52 -12.59
C ALA A 346 -23.76 20.26 -13.45
N HIS A 347 -22.89 20.16 -14.46
CA HIS A 347 -22.81 19.03 -15.38
C HIS A 347 -22.33 17.75 -14.69
N HIS A 348 -21.35 17.86 -13.79
CA HIS A 348 -20.71 16.71 -13.12
C HIS A 348 -21.18 16.48 -11.68
N ARG A 349 -22.25 17.16 -11.25
CA ARG A 349 -22.74 17.15 -9.86
C ARG A 349 -22.89 15.74 -9.27
N SER A 350 -23.53 14.84 -10.02
CA SER A 350 -23.73 13.46 -9.56
C SER A 350 -22.42 12.69 -9.37
N ALA A 351 -21.41 12.91 -10.22
CA ALA A 351 -20.11 12.29 -10.01
C ALA A 351 -19.42 12.89 -8.80
N ILE A 352 -19.44 14.21 -8.64
CA ILE A 352 -18.83 14.88 -7.49
C ILE A 352 -19.43 14.33 -6.19
N GLU A 353 -20.76 14.22 -6.11
CA GLU A 353 -21.46 13.64 -4.96
C GLU A 353 -21.06 12.16 -4.74
N ALA A 354 -20.96 11.35 -5.79
CA ALA A 354 -20.52 9.96 -5.68
C ALA A 354 -19.04 9.85 -5.23
N PHE A 355 -18.16 10.69 -5.75
CA PHE A 355 -16.76 10.77 -5.36
C PHE A 355 -16.61 11.16 -3.89
N GLN A 356 -17.38 12.13 -3.40
CA GLN A 356 -17.36 12.50 -1.99
C GLN A 356 -17.72 11.31 -1.09
N ILE A 357 -18.72 10.53 -1.48
CA ILE A 357 -19.09 9.29 -0.78
C ILE A 357 -17.92 8.31 -0.83
N PHE A 358 -17.37 8.02 -2.01
CA PHE A 358 -16.27 7.06 -2.14
C PHE A 358 -15.01 7.47 -1.40
N VAL A 359 -14.63 8.74 -1.45
CA VAL A 359 -13.50 9.30 -0.69
C VAL A 359 -13.75 9.17 0.81
N GLY A 360 -14.99 9.38 1.26
CA GLY A 360 -15.41 9.17 2.64
C GLY A 360 -15.33 7.70 3.08
N GLU A 361 -15.63 6.78 2.17
CA GLU A 361 -15.59 5.32 2.38
C GLU A 361 -14.19 4.71 2.23
N LEU A 362 -13.18 5.45 1.75
CA LEU A 362 -11.83 4.93 1.63
C LEU A 362 -11.30 4.47 3.00
N TYR A 363 -10.65 3.30 2.98
CA TYR A 363 -9.97 2.68 4.11
C TYR A 363 -10.84 2.20 5.27
N GLU A 364 -12.16 2.27 5.15
CA GLU A 364 -13.06 1.78 6.20
C GLU A 364 -12.81 0.28 6.47
N GLY A 365 -12.44 -0.50 5.44
CA GLY A 365 -12.09 -1.91 5.58
C GLY A 365 -10.94 -2.13 6.56
N ILE A 366 -9.82 -1.44 6.38
CA ILE A 366 -8.69 -1.55 7.30
C ILE A 366 -8.98 -0.85 8.64
N VAL A 367 -9.63 0.31 8.66
CA VAL A 367 -9.89 1.06 9.91
C VAL A 367 -10.68 0.20 10.89
N ASP A 368 -11.74 -0.46 10.43
CA ASP A 368 -12.54 -1.36 11.28
C ASP A 368 -11.69 -2.51 11.85
N ARG A 369 -10.77 -3.06 11.05
CA ARG A 369 -9.93 -4.23 11.40
C ARG A 369 -8.70 -3.91 12.25
N THR A 370 -8.29 -2.65 12.26
CA THR A 370 -7.13 -2.18 13.04
C THR A 370 -7.56 -1.57 14.38
N SER A 371 -8.85 -1.30 14.55
CA SER A 371 -9.44 -0.76 15.78
C SER A 371 -9.75 -1.81 16.85
N ALA A 372 -9.83 -3.10 16.44
CA ALA A 372 -10.01 -4.26 17.31
C ALA A 372 -8.66 -4.91 17.64
#